data_AF-U1NUL7-F1
#
_entry.id   AF-U1NUL7-F1
#
_cell.length_a   1.000
_cell.length_b   1.000
_cell.length_c   1.000
_cell.angle_alpha   90.00
_cell.angle_beta   90.00
_cell.angle_gamma   90.00
#
_symmetry.space_group_name_H-M   'P 1'
#
loop_
_entity.id
_entity.type
_entity.pdbx_description
1 polymer ?
#
loop_
_entity_poly.entity_id
_entity_poly.type
_entity_poly.pdbx_seq_one_letter_code
_entity_poly.pdbx_strand_id
1 'polypeptide(L)'
;MQVDSTPTVYVQEYQRKQLLERIGRDGATVGAEIPETIEIQGETLDLREFVFEIKRRDTVPPGERDRVETAKRNLRRERVERVEQIENNEVSYEEGTALADTIIGIDRALNALDQLKSVDLEAEAERQEAADQKRWTKFLKKALGHEDDTSRNRR
;
A
#
# COMPACT_ATOMS: atom_id res chain seq x y z
N MET A 1 -28.90 -33.31 1.12
CA MET A 1 -27.65 -32.62 1.45
C MET A 1 -28.02 -31.17 1.70
N GLN A 2 -28.18 -30.80 2.97
CA GLN A 2 -28.61 -29.47 3.38
C GLN A 2 -27.37 -28.59 3.31
N VAL A 3 -27.31 -27.70 2.32
CA VAL A 3 -26.31 -26.64 2.31
C VAL A 3 -26.74 -25.65 3.39
N ASP A 4 -26.14 -25.75 4.57
CA ASP A 4 -26.25 -24.71 5.58
C ASP A 4 -25.60 -23.46 5.00
N SER A 5 -26.42 -22.60 4.39
CA SER A 5 -26.05 -21.23 4.08
C SER A 5 -25.80 -20.55 5.42
N THR A 6 -24.53 -20.41 5.79
CA THR A 6 -24.14 -19.50 6.89
C THR A 6 -24.79 -18.15 6.60
N PRO A 7 -25.61 -17.59 7.51
CA PRO A 7 -26.17 -16.27 7.29
C PRO A 7 -25.00 -15.30 7.15
N THR A 8 -24.85 -14.69 5.98
CA THR A 8 -23.93 -13.57 5.80
C THR A 8 -24.34 -12.50 6.81
N VAL A 9 -23.54 -12.34 7.86
CA VAL A 9 -23.78 -11.32 8.89
C VAL A 9 -23.33 -10.00 8.30
N TYR A 10 -24.21 -9.40 7.52
CA TYR A 10 -24.01 -8.08 6.95
C TYR A 10 -23.79 -7.06 8.07
N VAL A 11 -22.88 -6.11 7.84
CA VAL A 11 -22.70 -4.96 8.71
C VAL A 11 -24.01 -4.18 8.86
N GLN A 12 -24.35 -3.81 10.09
CA GLN A 12 -25.47 -2.90 10.35
C GLN A 12 -25.09 -1.47 9.95
N GLU A 13 -26.06 -0.65 9.53
CA GLU A 13 -25.79 0.70 9.03
C GLU A 13 -24.98 1.56 10.03
N TYR A 14 -25.27 1.46 11.33
CA TYR A 14 -24.52 2.19 12.35
C TYR A 14 -23.07 1.69 12.47
N GLN A 15 -22.82 0.38 12.32
CA GLN A 15 -21.49 -0.21 12.33
C GLN A 15 -20.70 0.24 11.10
N ARG A 16 -21.34 0.29 9.92
CA ARG A 16 -20.72 0.83 8.69
C ARG A 16 -20.28 2.27 8.90
N LYS A 17 -21.17 3.11 9.43
CA LYS A 17 -20.88 4.52 9.72
C LYS A 17 -19.69 4.67 10.68
N GLN A 18 -19.61 3.85 11.72
CA GLN A 18 -18.48 3.86 12.65
C GLN A 18 -17.15 3.49 11.98
N LEU A 19 -17.15 2.50 11.08
CA LEU A 19 -15.96 2.11 10.33
C LEU A 19 -15.48 3.24 9.41
N LEU A 20 -16.41 3.85 8.66
CA LEU A 20 -16.09 4.96 7.76
C LEU A 20 -15.61 6.20 8.53
N GLU A 21 -16.22 6.52 9.67
CA GLU A 21 -15.77 7.61 10.54
C GLU A 21 -14.36 7.36 11.09
N ARG A 22 -14.06 6.12 11.49
CA ARG A 22 -12.72 5.72 11.96
C ARG A 22 -11.66 5.95 10.88
N ILE A 23 -11.96 5.57 9.63
CA ILE A 23 -11.06 5.74 8.48
C ILE A 23 -10.88 7.22 8.14
N GLY A 24 -11.96 7.99 8.11
CA GLY A 24 -11.96 9.39 7.69
C GLY A 24 -11.51 10.40 8.74
N ARG A 25 -11.24 9.98 9.98
CA ARG A 25 -10.88 10.88 11.08
C ARG A 25 -9.52 11.55 10.84
N ASP A 26 -9.46 12.86 11.11
CA ASP A 26 -8.20 13.60 11.17
C ASP A 26 -7.24 12.96 12.19
N GLY A 27 -6.05 12.58 11.72
CA GLY A 27 -5.05 11.89 12.55
C GLY A 27 -5.31 10.40 12.74
N ALA A 28 -6.18 9.74 11.96
CA ALA A 28 -6.38 8.29 12.00
C ALA A 28 -5.07 7.48 11.89
N THR A 29 -4.06 8.03 11.21
CA THR A 29 -2.76 7.38 11.01
C THR A 29 -1.79 7.52 12.20
N VAL A 30 -2.13 8.33 13.21
CA VAL A 30 -1.30 8.53 14.41
C VAL A 30 -1.34 7.28 15.27
N GLY A 31 -0.18 6.69 15.53
CA GLY A 31 -0.06 5.43 16.29
C GLY A 31 -0.47 4.18 15.51
N ALA A 32 -1.03 4.32 14.30
CA ALA A 32 -1.35 3.18 13.45
C ALA A 32 -0.07 2.47 12.97
N GLU A 33 -0.19 1.17 12.71
CA GLU A 33 0.87 0.38 12.11
C GLU A 33 0.75 0.34 10.59
N ILE A 34 1.89 0.24 9.90
CA ILE A 34 1.90 -0.07 8.46
C ILE A 34 1.74 -1.58 8.31
N PRO A 35 0.84 -2.09 7.45
CA PRO A 35 0.70 -3.52 7.21
C PRO A 35 2.03 -4.14 6.79
N GLU A 36 2.34 -5.34 7.28
CA GLU A 36 3.55 -6.07 6.88
C GLU A 36 3.58 -6.27 5.37
N THR A 37 2.48 -6.82 4.85
CA THR A 37 2.25 -7.06 3.43
C THR A 37 0.93 -6.48 2.97
N ILE A 38 0.80 -6.27 1.67
CA ILE A 38 -0.46 -5.92 1.01
C ILE A 38 -0.53 -6.59 -0.36
N GLU A 39 -1.72 -7.08 -0.72
CA GLU A 39 -2.00 -7.55 -2.07
C GLU A 39 -2.38 -6.37 -2.96
N ILE A 40 -1.71 -6.27 -4.11
CA ILE A 40 -1.95 -5.26 -5.15
C ILE A 40 -2.08 -5.99 -6.49
N GLN A 41 -3.25 -5.93 -7.14
CA GLN A 41 -3.46 -6.56 -8.46
C GLN A 41 -3.04 -8.04 -8.54
N GLY A 42 -3.12 -8.78 -7.42
CA GLY A 42 -2.73 -10.20 -7.33
C GLY A 42 -1.25 -10.43 -7.02
N GLU A 43 -0.49 -9.39 -6.71
CA GLU A 43 0.90 -9.47 -6.26
C GLU A 43 1.03 -9.01 -4.81
N THR A 44 1.73 -9.81 -3.99
CA THR A 44 2.04 -9.47 -2.61
C THR A 44 3.23 -8.50 -2.55
N LEU A 45 3.03 -7.34 -1.93
CA LEU A 45 4.05 -6.33 -1.64
C LEU A 45 4.40 -6.37 -0.14
N ASP A 46 5.70 -6.46 0.20
CA ASP A 46 6.24 -6.25 1.55
C ASP A 46 6.18 -4.76 1.94
N LEU A 47 4.98 -4.23 2.21
CA LEU A 47 4.71 -2.80 2.36
C LEU A 47 5.48 -2.14 3.49
N ARG A 48 5.58 -2.79 4.65
CA ARG A 48 6.29 -2.24 5.81
C ARG A 48 7.78 -2.10 5.54
N GLU A 49 8.40 -3.16 5.00
CA GLU A 49 9.81 -3.15 4.60
C GLU A 49 10.06 -2.07 3.54
N PHE A 50 9.16 -1.97 2.56
CA PHE A 50 9.21 -0.96 1.51
C PHE A 50 9.26 0.46 2.04
N VAL A 51 8.32 0.81 2.92
CA VAL A 51 8.28 2.16 3.51
C VAL A 51 9.52 2.41 4.37
N PHE A 52 9.97 1.43 5.18
CA PHE A 52 11.15 1.62 6.03
C PHE A 52 12.43 1.84 5.23
N GLU A 53 12.68 1.04 4.19
CA GLU A 53 13.86 1.18 3.35
C GLU A 53 13.88 2.52 2.62
N ILE A 54 12.72 2.98 2.18
CA ILE A 54 12.59 4.30 1.54
C ILE A 54 12.85 5.43 2.55
N LYS A 55 12.30 5.34 3.77
CA LYS A 55 12.53 6.33 4.83
C LYS A 55 13.97 6.37 5.35
N ARG A 56 14.77 5.32 5.14
CA ARG A 56 16.19 5.29 5.52
C ARG A 56 17.05 6.22 4.65
N ARG A 57 16.50 6.75 3.56
CA ARG A 57 17.20 7.68 2.67
C ARG A 57 16.49 9.02 2.64
N ASP A 58 17.28 10.08 2.50
CA ASP A 58 16.76 11.43 2.36
C ASP A 58 16.13 11.68 0.98
N THR A 59 16.50 10.88 -0.03
CA THR A 59 16.17 11.13 -1.45
C THR A 59 15.85 9.83 -2.22
N VAL A 60 14.98 9.97 -3.23
CA VAL A 60 14.60 8.92 -4.18
C VAL A 60 15.49 9.05 -5.44
N PRO A 61 16.41 8.11 -5.71
CA PRO A 61 17.21 8.15 -6.94
C PRO A 61 16.38 8.32 -8.21
N PRO A 62 16.84 9.13 -9.18
CA PRO A 62 16.03 9.54 -10.33
C PRO A 62 15.39 8.38 -11.11
N GLY A 63 16.13 7.29 -11.34
CA GLY A 63 15.65 6.13 -12.11
C GLY A 63 14.56 5.29 -11.44
N GLU A 64 14.14 5.65 -10.23
CA GLU A 64 13.16 4.90 -9.44
C GLU A 64 11.96 5.77 -9.02
N ARG A 65 11.98 7.07 -9.36
CA ARG A 65 10.85 7.98 -9.08
C ARG A 65 9.55 7.45 -9.66
N ASP A 66 9.58 7.00 -10.92
CA ASP A 66 8.41 6.43 -11.59
C ASP A 66 7.89 5.18 -10.88
N ARG A 67 8.79 4.36 -10.32
CA ARG A 67 8.41 3.16 -9.57
C ARG A 67 7.72 3.53 -8.26
N VAL A 68 8.26 4.50 -7.53
CA VAL A 68 7.64 5.01 -6.29
C VAL A 68 6.28 5.64 -6.57
N GLU A 69 6.15 6.44 -7.62
CA GLU A 69 4.87 7.03 -8.00
C GLU A 69 3.85 5.98 -8.46
N THR A 70 4.29 4.93 -9.16
CA THR A 70 3.46 3.77 -9.48
C THR A 70 2.98 3.05 -8.23
N ALA A 71 3.87 2.83 -7.25
CA ALA A 71 3.54 2.23 -5.96
C ALA A 71 2.46 3.03 -5.22
N LYS A 72 2.64 4.36 -5.12
CA LYS A 72 1.67 5.25 -4.49
C LYS A 72 0.31 5.21 -5.20
N ARG A 73 0.31 5.20 -6.55
CA ARG A 73 -0.92 5.10 -7.33
C ARG A 73 -1.66 3.79 -7.05
N ASN A 74 -0.95 2.68 -7.00
CA ASN A 74 -1.51 1.37 -6.70
C ASN A 74 -2.08 1.33 -5.26
N LEU A 75 -1.33 1.81 -4.27
CA LEU A 75 -1.80 1.91 -2.88
C LEU A 75 -3.07 2.78 -2.75
N ARG A 76 -3.14 3.90 -3.46
CA ARG A 76 -4.34 4.76 -3.48
C ARG A 76 -5.55 4.02 -4.08
N ARG A 77 -5.35 3.20 -5.10
CA ARG A 77 -6.41 2.35 -5.67
C ARG A 77 -6.89 1.31 -4.66
N GLU A 78 -5.97 0.54 -4.09
CA GLU A 78 -6.28 -0.49 -3.08
C GLU A 78 -7.04 0.07 -1.87
N ARG A 79 -6.70 1.30 -1.46
CA ARG A 79 -7.42 2.04 -0.42
C ARG A 79 -8.88 2.27 -0.82
N VAL A 80 -9.12 2.79 -2.02
CA VAL A 80 -10.46 3.07 -2.53
C VAL A 80 -11.29 1.79 -2.60
N GLU A 81 -10.74 0.72 -3.19
CA GLU A 81 -11.44 -0.56 -3.32
C GLU A 81 -11.86 -1.14 -1.96
N ARG A 82 -11.02 -1.02 -0.92
CA ARG A 82 -11.37 -1.47 0.44
C ARG A 82 -12.40 -0.57 1.13
N VAL A 83 -12.36 0.74 0.88
CA VAL A 83 -13.40 1.66 1.36
C VAL A 83 -14.75 1.31 0.72
N GLU A 84 -14.77 1.07 -0.60
CA GLU A 84 -15.98 0.68 -1.33
C GLU A 84 -16.60 -0.61 -0.77
N GLN A 85 -15.80 -1.62 -0.40
CA GLN A 85 -16.30 -2.85 0.24
C GLN A 85 -17.05 -2.55 1.56
N ILE A 86 -16.55 -1.62 2.36
CA ILE A 86 -17.22 -1.18 3.60
C ILE A 86 -18.48 -0.38 3.26
N GLU A 87 -18.41 0.55 2.31
CA GLU A 87 -19.54 1.40 1.88
C GLU A 87 -20.71 0.58 1.32
N ASN A 88 -20.39 -0.42 0.49
CA ASN A 88 -21.35 -1.30 -0.18
C ASN A 88 -21.86 -2.43 0.72
N ASN A 89 -21.40 -2.50 1.97
CA ASN A 89 -21.81 -3.51 2.94
C ASN A 89 -21.50 -4.95 2.50
N GLU A 90 -20.39 -5.13 1.79
CA GLU A 90 -19.97 -6.41 1.20
C GLU A 90 -19.23 -7.31 2.20
N VAL A 91 -18.98 -6.81 3.40
CA VAL A 91 -18.19 -7.46 4.45
C VAL A 91 -18.94 -7.53 5.78
N SER A 92 -18.56 -8.52 6.60
CA SER A 92 -18.96 -8.57 8.00
C SER A 92 -18.30 -7.47 8.83
N TYR A 93 -18.75 -7.27 10.07
CA TYR A 93 -18.17 -6.23 10.94
C TYR A 93 -16.72 -6.51 11.32
N GLU A 94 -16.38 -7.78 11.51
CA GLU A 94 -15.01 -8.22 11.81
C GLU A 94 -14.09 -7.95 10.62
N GLU A 95 -14.51 -8.37 9.42
CA GLU A 95 -13.78 -8.10 8.18
C GLU A 95 -13.67 -6.59 7.91
N GLY A 96 -14.76 -5.84 8.08
CA GLY A 96 -14.77 -4.39 7.94
C GLY A 96 -13.83 -3.68 8.92
N THR A 97 -13.65 -4.23 10.13
CA THR A 97 -12.66 -3.73 11.10
C THR A 97 -11.24 -3.97 10.62
N ALA A 98 -10.94 -5.18 10.13
CA ALA A 98 -9.63 -5.50 9.56
C ALA A 98 -9.31 -4.67 8.29
N LEU A 99 -10.32 -4.43 7.45
CA LEU A 99 -10.21 -3.53 6.31
C LEU A 99 -9.92 -2.09 6.75
N ALA A 100 -10.63 -1.58 7.75
CA ALA A 100 -10.37 -0.25 8.29
C ALA A 100 -8.94 -0.11 8.82
N ASP A 101 -8.42 -1.11 9.53
CA ASP A 101 -7.03 -1.13 9.99
C ASP A 101 -6.03 -1.13 8.83
N THR A 102 -6.30 -1.94 7.81
CA THR A 102 -5.48 -1.99 6.59
C THR A 102 -5.50 -0.65 5.86
N ILE A 103 -6.67 -0.02 5.70
CA ILE A 103 -6.83 1.28 5.05
C ILE A 103 -6.04 2.37 5.78
N ILE A 104 -6.15 2.45 7.11
CA ILE A 104 -5.40 3.42 7.92
C ILE A 104 -3.89 3.18 7.80
N GLY A 105 -3.50 1.90 7.73
CA GLY A 105 -2.13 1.48 7.48
C GLY A 105 -1.60 1.90 6.09
N ILE A 106 -2.43 1.81 5.05
CA ILE A 106 -2.14 2.32 3.71
C ILE A 106 -1.98 3.85 3.74
N ASP A 107 -2.87 4.56 4.42
CA ASP A 107 -2.80 6.03 4.55
C ASP A 107 -1.50 6.46 5.25
N ARG A 108 -1.07 5.70 6.27
CA ARG A 108 0.21 5.91 6.92
C ARG A 108 1.39 5.66 5.99
N ALA A 109 1.35 4.61 5.18
CA ALA A 109 2.38 4.32 4.18
C ALA A 109 2.46 5.44 3.13
N LEU A 110 1.32 5.89 2.59
CA LEU A 110 1.25 7.00 1.64
C LEU A 110 1.82 8.29 2.23
N ASN A 111 1.45 8.63 3.47
CA ASN A 111 2.00 9.80 4.17
C ASN A 111 3.53 9.72 4.32
N ALA A 112 4.08 8.54 4.60
CA ALA A 112 5.52 8.35 4.67
C ALA A 112 6.21 8.51 3.31
N LEU A 113 5.59 8.00 2.24
CA LEU A 113 6.13 8.11 0.88
C LEU A 113 6.00 9.53 0.29
N ASP A 114 5.00 10.30 0.71
CA ASP A 114 4.81 11.70 0.29
C ASP A 114 5.75 12.68 1.03
N GLN A 115 6.28 12.30 2.21
CA GLN A 115 7.27 13.11 2.95
C GLN A 115 8.68 13.06 2.34
N LEU A 116 8.95 12.14 1.41
CA LEU A 116 10.23 12.07 0.73
C LEU A 116 10.38 13.30 -0.16
N LYS A 117 11.45 14.06 0.06
CA LYS A 117 11.78 15.17 -0.83
C LYS A 117 12.11 14.59 -2.21
N SER A 118 11.34 14.94 -3.22
CA SER A 118 11.84 14.88 -4.60
C SER A 118 12.92 15.94 -4.69
N VAL A 119 14.17 15.58 -4.43
CA VAL A 119 15.26 16.55 -4.51
C VAL A 119 15.33 17.06 -5.94
N ASP A 120 15.24 18.37 -6.07
CA ASP A 120 15.33 19.07 -7.34
C ASP A 120 16.62 18.65 -8.04
N LEU A 121 16.56 18.48 -9.36
CA LEU A 121 17.61 17.89 -10.21
C LEU A 121 18.94 18.68 -10.21
N GLU A 122 19.07 19.71 -9.38
CA GLU A 122 20.11 20.73 -9.45
C GLU A 122 21.13 20.70 -8.29
N ALA A 123 20.95 19.82 -7.27
CA ALA A 123 21.90 19.71 -6.15
C ALA A 123 22.43 18.28 -5.96
N GLU A 124 23.76 18.16 -6.13
CA GLU A 124 24.67 17.05 -5.78
C GLU A 124 24.39 15.68 -6.48
N ALA A 125 25.17 15.19 -7.44
CA ALA A 125 26.63 15.13 -7.60
C ALA A 125 27.39 14.47 -6.43
N GLU A 126 27.56 13.16 -6.58
CA GLU A 126 28.66 12.34 -6.06
C GLU A 126 28.89 12.30 -4.53
N ARG A 127 28.52 11.17 -3.93
CA ARG A 127 29.49 10.12 -3.52
C ARG A 127 28.77 8.94 -2.86
N GLN A 128 29.26 7.71 -3.12
CA GLN A 128 28.85 6.39 -2.57
C GLN A 128 27.64 5.65 -3.17
N GLU A 129 27.13 6.03 -4.34
CA GLU A 129 25.75 5.64 -4.68
C GLU A 129 25.56 4.36 -5.52
N ALA A 130 26.53 3.87 -6.29
CA ALA A 130 26.23 2.83 -7.29
C ALA A 130 25.82 1.46 -6.69
N ALA A 131 26.46 1.03 -5.60
CA ALA A 131 26.09 -0.23 -4.93
C ALA A 131 24.75 -0.09 -4.18
N ASP A 132 24.52 1.07 -3.57
CA ASP A 132 23.30 1.40 -2.85
C ASP A 132 22.12 1.60 -3.79
N GLN A 133 22.35 2.18 -4.95
CA GLN A 133 21.37 2.26 -6.05
C GLN A 133 21.03 0.87 -6.56
N LYS A 134 22.02 0.00 -6.82
CA LYS A 134 21.76 -1.38 -7.28
C LYS A 134 20.95 -2.19 -6.26
N ARG A 135 21.29 -2.12 -4.97
CA ARG A 135 20.52 -2.77 -3.90
C ARG A 135 19.09 -2.27 -3.86
N TRP A 136 18.91 -0.96 -4.01
CA TRP A 136 17.61 -0.31 -3.96
C TRP A 136 16.75 -0.61 -5.18
N THR A 137 17.32 -0.57 -6.39
CA THR A 137 16.68 -1.05 -7.62
C THR A 137 16.21 -2.50 -7.49
N LYS A 138 17.04 -3.39 -6.94
CA LYS A 138 16.65 -4.79 -6.73
C LYS A 138 15.51 -4.91 -5.73
N PHE A 139 15.56 -4.14 -4.66
CA PHE A 139 14.53 -4.11 -3.62
C PHE A 139 13.19 -3.61 -4.16
N LEU A 140 13.18 -2.45 -4.84
CA LEU A 140 11.96 -1.86 -5.41
C LEU A 140 11.33 -2.77 -6.46
N LYS A 141 12.13 -3.47 -7.27
CA LYS A 141 11.61 -4.47 -8.21
C LYS A 141 10.93 -5.64 -7.51
N LYS A 142 11.55 -6.16 -6.44
CA LYS A 142 10.98 -7.25 -5.64
C LYS A 142 9.69 -6.81 -4.94
N ALA A 143 9.69 -5.62 -4.36
CA ALA A 143 8.56 -5.08 -3.62
C ALA A 143 7.37 -4.80 -4.55
N LEU A 144 7.60 -4.21 -5.72
CA LEU A 144 6.55 -3.84 -6.68
C LEU A 144 6.16 -4.97 -7.64
N GLY A 145 6.49 -6.21 -7.31
CA GLY A 145 5.99 -7.42 -7.95
C GLY A 145 6.31 -7.59 -9.44
N HIS A 146 7.25 -6.83 -10.01
CA HIS A 146 7.79 -7.18 -11.33
C HIS A 146 8.76 -8.37 -11.20
N GLU A 147 8.20 -9.58 -11.11
CA GLU A 147 8.86 -10.73 -11.72
C GLU A 147 8.64 -10.63 -13.24
N ASP A 148 9.72 -10.85 -13.99
CA ASP A 148 9.81 -10.63 -15.42
C ASP A 148 8.64 -11.23 -16.21
N ASP A 149 7.71 -10.37 -16.64
CA ASP A 149 6.70 -10.70 -17.64
C ASP A 149 7.36 -10.74 -19.04
N THR A 150 8.29 -11.68 -19.23
CA THR A 150 8.82 -12.05 -20.53
C THR A 150 8.84 -13.57 -20.74
N SER A 151 7.88 -14.30 -20.16
CA SER A 151 7.42 -15.54 -20.79
C SER A 151 6.41 -15.21 -21.89
N ARG A 152 6.89 -14.59 -22.99
CA ARG A 152 6.17 -14.64 -24.28
C ARG A 152 6.34 -16.05 -24.86
N ASN A 153 5.64 -17.00 -24.26
CA ASN A 153 5.19 -18.17 -24.97
C ASN A 153 4.10 -17.73 -25.95
N ARG A 154 4.48 -17.46 -27.20
CA ARG A 154 3.54 -17.34 -28.31
C ARG A 154 4.01 -18.28 -29.40
N ARG A 155 3.41 -19.48 -29.35
CA ARG A 155 3.05 -20.41 -30.44
C ARG A 155 3.84 -20.32 -31.74
#